data_AF-A0A1Z4VS16-F1
#
_entry.id   AF-A0A1Z4VS16-F1
#
_cell.length_a   1.000
_cell.length_b   1.000
_cell.length_c   1.000
_cell.angle_alpha   90.00
_cell.angle_beta   90.00
_cell.angle_gamma   90.00
#
_symmetry.space_group_name_H-M   'P 1'
#
loop_
_entity.id
_entity.type
_entity.pdbx_description
1 polymer ?
#
loop_
_entity_poly.entity_id
_entity_poly.type
_entity_poly.pdbx_seq_one_letter_code
_entity_poly.pdbx_strand_id
1 'polypeptide(L)'
;MERILSLNHFRYLMVFIFTGIFLILTLVLTGITVASIWHGFAGDTDLVESFIKAINTAVVALATFELGLVVHKEYRSDETHVIVVLRRTLPRFISIVCIALALEGLLMVIKYSQLEMAGNLFYPVAIIVSAALLLAALGVFLRLSDGVDDNHFDTGMPQHAAAEGSPAGMLHPATDPQTPSGIL
;
A
#
# COMPACT_ATOMS: atom_id res chain seq x y z
N MET A 1 13.34 29.28 -11.03
CA MET A 1 13.94 28.28 -10.11
C MET A 1 13.28 28.31 -8.73
N GLU A 2 13.05 29.49 -8.13
CA GLU A 2 12.41 29.63 -6.80
C GLU A 2 10.98 29.06 -6.68
N ARG A 3 10.13 29.15 -7.71
CA ARG A 3 8.76 28.56 -7.69
C ARG A 3 8.74 27.02 -7.64
N ILE A 4 9.77 26.37 -8.18
CA ILE A 4 9.85 24.90 -8.21
C ILE A 4 10.32 24.38 -6.84
N LEU A 5 11.20 25.15 -6.19
CA LEU A 5 11.70 24.85 -4.86
C LEU A 5 10.62 25.06 -3.78
N SER A 6 9.79 26.11 -3.90
CA SER A 6 8.67 26.34 -2.98
C SER A 6 7.55 25.30 -3.10
N LEU A 7 7.25 24.80 -4.31
CA LEU A 7 6.28 23.72 -4.53
C LEU A 7 6.72 22.41 -3.88
N ASN A 8 7.99 22.03 -4.03
CA ASN A 8 8.50 20.82 -3.38
C ASN A 8 8.50 20.95 -1.86
N HIS A 9 8.88 22.11 -1.32
CA HIS A 9 8.84 22.36 0.12
C HIS A 9 7.42 22.31 0.70
N PHE A 10 6.45 22.92 0.01
CA PHE A 10 5.05 22.90 0.42
C PHE A 10 4.46 21.47 0.42
N ARG A 11 4.82 20.69 -0.61
CA ARG A 11 4.45 19.28 -0.76
C ARG A 11 5.00 18.42 0.39
N TYR A 12 6.29 18.55 0.73
CA TYR A 12 6.87 17.85 1.88
C TYR A 12 6.26 18.27 3.21
N LEU A 13 5.98 19.57 3.39
CA LEU A 13 5.34 20.09 4.60
C LEU A 13 3.94 19.49 4.80
N MET A 14 3.14 19.41 3.73
CA MET A 14 1.79 18.85 3.81
C MET A 14 1.80 17.38 4.25
N VAL A 15 2.70 16.57 3.68
CA VAL A 15 2.82 15.15 4.05
C VAL A 15 3.38 14.96 5.44
N PHE A 16 4.32 15.80 5.86
CA PHE A 16 4.84 15.77 7.23
C PHE A 16 3.74 16.07 8.25
N ILE A 17 2.93 17.11 8.01
CA ILE A 17 1.78 17.45 8.86
C ILE A 17 0.76 16.32 8.87
N PHE A 18 0.38 15.80 7.71
CA PHE A 18 -0.62 14.73 7.60
C PHE A 18 -0.16 13.48 8.33
N THR A 19 1.06 13.00 8.05
CA THR A 19 1.66 11.84 8.74
C THR A 19 1.71 12.08 10.25
N GLY A 20 2.12 13.29 10.68
CA GLY A 20 2.15 13.68 12.08
C GLY A 20 0.79 13.60 12.76
N ILE A 21 -0.28 14.06 12.09
CA ILE A 21 -1.66 13.97 12.61
C ILE A 21 -2.08 12.51 12.81
N PHE A 22 -1.87 11.62 11.82
CA PHE A 22 -2.20 10.20 11.95
C PHE A 22 -1.40 9.52 13.06
N LEU A 23 -0.12 9.89 13.22
CA LEU A 23 0.73 9.35 14.27
C LEU A 23 0.28 9.80 15.68
N ILE A 24 -0.01 11.09 15.84
CA ILE A 24 -0.53 11.63 17.11
C ILE A 24 -1.89 11.00 17.43
N LEU A 25 -2.79 10.91 16.45
CA LEU A 25 -4.10 10.29 16.63
C LEU A 25 -3.98 8.82 17.05
N THR A 26 -3.08 8.06 16.39
CA THR A 26 -2.78 6.68 16.78
C THR A 26 -2.30 6.60 18.23
N LEU A 27 -1.41 7.51 18.64
CA LEU A 27 -0.84 7.52 19.98
C LEU A 27 -1.92 7.84 21.03
N VAL A 28 -2.82 8.79 20.72
CA VAL A 28 -3.99 9.10 21.56
C VAL A 28 -4.93 7.90 21.68
N LEU A 29 -5.32 7.26 20.57
CA LEU A 29 -6.20 6.08 20.58
C LEU A 29 -5.56 4.90 21.32
N THR A 30 -4.25 4.72 21.18
CA THR A 30 -3.48 3.72 21.93
C THR A 30 -3.52 4.03 23.42
N GLY A 31 -3.34 5.29 23.82
CA GLY A 31 -3.48 5.73 25.21
C GLY A 31 -4.88 5.44 25.78
N ILE A 32 -5.94 5.72 25.01
CA ILE A 32 -7.33 5.41 25.39
C ILE A 32 -7.55 3.90 25.56
N THR A 33 -6.93 3.09 24.70
CA THR A 33 -6.99 1.62 24.79
C THR A 33 -6.37 1.14 26.11
N VAL A 34 -5.15 1.61 26.42
CA VAL A 34 -4.45 1.25 27.67
C VAL A 34 -5.26 1.69 28.90
N ALA A 35 -5.80 2.91 28.88
CA ALA A 35 -6.65 3.41 29.96
C ALA A 35 -7.91 2.55 30.14
N SER A 36 -8.55 2.13 29.05
CA SER A 36 -9.75 1.28 29.11
C SER A 36 -9.46 -0.07 29.78
N ILE A 37 -8.32 -0.68 29.46
CA ILE A 37 -7.86 -1.92 30.11
C ILE A 37 -7.59 -1.68 31.59
N TRP A 38 -6.92 -0.57 31.92
CA TRP A 38 -6.60 -0.20 33.30
C TRP A 38 -7.86 -0.05 34.17
N HIS A 39 -8.89 0.65 33.68
CA HIS A 39 -10.17 0.79 34.38
C HIS A 39 -10.87 -0.54 34.62
N GLY A 40 -10.77 -1.49 33.68
CA GLY A 40 -11.29 -2.84 33.85
C GLY A 40 -10.60 -3.62 34.97
N PHE A 41 -9.27 -3.46 35.13
CA PHE A 41 -8.53 -4.07 36.24
C PHE A 41 -8.72 -3.35 37.58
N ALA A 42 -8.91 -2.03 37.55
CA ALA A 42 -9.18 -1.24 38.75
C ALA A 42 -10.56 -1.52 39.35
N GLY A 43 -11.44 -2.19 38.61
CA GLY A 43 -12.81 -2.52 39.03
C GLY A 43 -13.82 -1.39 38.80
N ASP A 44 -13.46 -0.36 38.03
CA ASP A 44 -14.37 0.76 37.69
C ASP A 44 -15.47 0.34 36.71
N THR A 45 -15.21 -0.68 35.89
CA THR A 45 -16.12 -1.21 34.86
C THR A 45 -16.00 -2.74 34.75
N ASP A 46 -17.00 -3.40 34.15
CA ASP A 46 -16.93 -4.82 33.84
C ASP A 46 -15.71 -5.11 32.96
N LEU A 47 -14.91 -6.11 33.35
CA LEU A 47 -13.71 -6.53 32.64
C LEU A 47 -14.03 -6.85 31.18
N VAL A 48 -15.10 -7.60 30.90
CA VAL A 48 -15.47 -7.96 29.52
C VAL A 48 -15.77 -6.72 28.69
N GLU A 49 -16.49 -5.75 29.26
CA GLU A 49 -16.80 -4.48 28.59
C GLU A 49 -15.54 -3.65 28.30
N SER A 50 -14.62 -3.55 29.27
CA SER A 50 -13.34 -2.87 29.11
C SER A 50 -12.50 -3.48 27.99
N PHE A 51 -12.45 -4.82 27.90
CA PHE A 51 -11.72 -5.51 26.84
C PHE A 51 -12.37 -5.29 25.47
N ILE A 52 -13.70 -5.35 25.37
CA ILE A 52 -14.40 -5.06 24.10
C ILE A 52 -14.09 -3.62 23.64
N LYS A 53 -14.16 -2.65 24.56
CA LYS A 53 -13.85 -1.25 24.27
C LYS A 53 -12.39 -1.04 23.86
N ALA A 54 -11.47 -1.74 24.53
CA ALA A 54 -10.06 -1.69 24.21
C ALA A 54 -9.77 -2.28 22.83
N ILE A 55 -10.33 -3.44 22.48
CA ILE A 55 -10.12 -4.06 21.17
C ILE A 55 -10.68 -3.16 20.05
N ASN A 56 -11.88 -2.63 20.23
CA ASN A 56 -12.51 -1.69 19.28
C ASN A 56 -11.59 -0.48 19.02
N THR A 57 -11.14 0.18 20.09
CA THR A 57 -10.26 1.34 20.00
C THR A 57 -8.89 0.98 19.40
N ALA A 58 -8.35 -0.20 19.73
CA ALA A 58 -7.07 -0.69 19.22
C ALA A 58 -7.11 -0.97 17.72
N VAL A 59 -8.21 -1.55 17.22
CA VAL A 59 -8.40 -1.79 15.77
C VAL A 59 -8.42 -0.47 15.02
N VAL A 60 -9.11 0.55 15.53
CA VAL A 60 -9.12 1.89 14.92
C VAL A 60 -7.72 2.54 14.99
N ALA A 61 -7.00 2.37 16.11
CA ALA A 61 -5.64 2.86 16.26
C ALA A 61 -4.70 2.22 15.22
N LEU A 62 -4.78 0.90 15.04
CA LEU A 62 -3.98 0.16 14.07
C LEU A 62 -4.29 0.62 12.63
N ALA A 63 -5.56 0.75 12.28
CA ALA A 63 -5.96 1.26 10.97
C ALA A 63 -5.41 2.67 10.73
N THR A 64 -5.52 3.55 11.71
CA THR A 64 -5.00 4.93 11.64
C THR A 64 -3.48 4.97 11.50
N PHE A 65 -2.77 4.09 12.21
CA PHE A 65 -1.31 3.96 12.11
C PHE A 65 -0.86 3.55 10.71
N GLU A 66 -1.48 2.49 10.18
CA GLU A 66 -1.21 2.00 8.83
C GLU A 66 -1.46 3.08 7.78
N LEU A 67 -2.55 3.86 7.92
CA LEU A 67 -2.82 4.99 7.03
C LEU A 67 -1.72 6.06 7.07
N GLY A 68 -1.21 6.39 8.27
CA GLY A 68 -0.08 7.31 8.41
C GLY A 68 1.18 6.82 7.69
N LEU A 69 1.51 5.53 7.82
CA LEU A 69 2.65 4.92 7.12
C LEU A 69 2.47 4.87 5.60
N VAL A 70 1.26 4.57 5.14
CA VAL A 70 0.94 4.53 3.70
C VAL A 70 1.15 5.90 3.07
N VAL A 71 0.67 6.97 3.71
CA VAL A 71 0.83 8.34 3.19
C VAL A 71 2.30 8.76 3.15
N HIS A 72 3.04 8.46 4.21
CA HIS A 72 4.48 8.74 4.27
C HIS A 72 5.25 8.00 3.15
N LYS A 73 4.88 6.75 2.87
CA LYS A 73 5.53 5.91 1.86
C LYS A 73 5.21 6.36 0.43
N GLU A 74 3.96 6.65 0.13
CA GLU A 74 3.53 7.00 -1.24
C GLU A 74 4.20 8.29 -1.72
N TYR A 75 4.38 9.26 -0.82
CA TYR A 75 4.94 10.56 -1.19
C TYR A 75 6.44 10.56 -1.47
N ARG A 76 7.14 9.48 -1.13
CA ARG A 76 8.56 9.29 -1.45
C ARG A 76 8.75 8.71 -2.86
N SER A 77 7.69 8.24 -3.51
CA SER A 77 7.72 7.75 -4.89
C SER A 77 7.59 8.93 -5.85
N ASP A 78 8.58 9.11 -6.73
CA ASP A 78 8.63 10.23 -7.70
C ASP A 78 7.80 9.95 -8.98
N GLU A 79 6.73 9.16 -8.83
CA GLU A 79 5.88 8.75 -9.95
C GLU A 79 4.96 9.88 -10.39
N THR A 80 5.11 10.32 -11.64
CA THR A 80 4.40 11.50 -12.19
C THR A 80 2.98 11.18 -12.66
N HIS A 81 2.63 9.90 -12.81
CA HIS A 81 1.31 9.47 -13.28
C HIS A 81 0.32 9.32 -12.13
N VAL A 82 -0.53 10.35 -11.95
CA VAL A 82 -1.57 10.40 -10.90
C VAL A 82 -2.47 9.15 -10.90
N ILE A 83 -2.78 8.57 -12.06
CA ILE A 83 -3.64 7.38 -12.18
C ILE A 83 -2.95 6.14 -11.58
N VAL A 84 -1.65 5.96 -11.83
CA VAL A 84 -0.86 4.83 -11.30
C VAL A 84 -0.76 4.91 -9.78
N VAL A 85 -0.46 6.11 -9.25
CA VAL A 85 -0.42 6.38 -7.82
C VAL A 85 -1.79 6.10 -7.19
N LEU A 86 -2.87 6.58 -7.80
CA LEU A 86 -4.23 6.38 -7.28
C LEU A 86 -4.60 4.88 -7.18
N ARG A 87 -4.26 4.08 -8.20
CA ARG A 87 -4.50 2.62 -8.20
C ARG A 87 -3.66 1.86 -7.18
N ARG A 88 -2.51 2.40 -6.80
CA ARG A 88 -1.66 1.78 -5.76
C ARG A 88 -2.15 2.15 -4.36
N THR A 89 -2.55 3.40 -4.16
CA THR A 89 -2.88 3.91 -2.83
C THR A 89 -4.32 3.65 -2.42
N LEU A 90 -5.31 3.81 -3.31
CA LEU A 90 -6.73 3.65 -2.96
C LEU A 90 -7.08 2.24 -2.48
N PRO A 91 -6.66 1.15 -3.16
CA PRO A 91 -7.01 -0.18 -2.71
C PRO A 91 -6.44 -0.47 -1.32
N ARG A 92 -5.22 0.00 -1.06
CA ARG A 92 -4.58 -0.16 0.24
C ARG A 92 -5.34 0.59 1.34
N PHE A 93 -5.67 1.86 1.08
CA PHE A 93 -6.44 2.70 1.99
C PHE A 93 -7.81 2.07 2.30
N ILE A 94 -8.58 1.77 1.26
CA ILE A 94 -9.95 1.26 1.40
C ILE A 94 -9.96 -0.13 2.02
N SER A 95 -8.97 -0.99 1.71
CA SER A 95 -8.86 -2.32 2.34
C SER A 95 -8.67 -2.24 3.85
N ILE A 96 -7.79 -1.34 4.34
CA ILE A 96 -7.58 -1.13 5.78
C ILE A 96 -8.88 -0.68 6.46
N VAL A 97 -9.60 0.27 5.84
CA VAL A 97 -10.90 0.74 6.35
C VAL A 97 -11.93 -0.39 6.38
N CYS A 98 -11.99 -1.22 5.35
CA CYS A 98 -12.92 -2.35 5.31
C CYS A 98 -12.59 -3.42 6.36
N ILE A 99 -11.30 -3.70 6.59
CA ILE A 99 -10.85 -4.61 7.66
C ILE A 99 -11.29 -4.06 9.03
N ALA A 100 -11.09 -2.76 9.28
CA ALA A 100 -11.52 -2.13 10.51
C ALA A 100 -13.04 -2.21 10.70
N LEU A 101 -13.84 -1.89 9.67
CA LEU A 101 -15.30 -1.99 9.72
C LEU A 101 -15.80 -3.43 9.92
N ALA A 102 -15.17 -4.41 9.28
CA ALA A 102 -15.52 -5.82 9.46
C ALA A 102 -15.25 -6.30 10.89
N LEU A 103 -14.10 -5.93 11.45
CA LEU A 103 -13.76 -6.21 12.85
C LEU A 103 -14.70 -5.50 13.82
N GLU A 104 -15.03 -4.25 13.53
CA GLU A 104 -15.98 -3.44 14.31
C GLU A 104 -17.37 -4.09 14.34
N GLY A 105 -17.88 -4.50 13.17
CA GLY A 105 -19.13 -5.26 13.06
C GLY A 105 -19.07 -6.59 13.80
N LEU A 106 -18.01 -7.38 13.63
CA LEU A 106 -17.87 -8.68 14.27
C LEU A 106 -17.81 -8.59 15.81
N LEU A 107 -17.06 -7.63 16.34
CA LEU A 107 -16.98 -7.38 17.78
C LEU A 107 -18.33 -6.97 18.35
N MET A 108 -19.11 -6.16 17.62
CA MET A 108 -20.47 -5.82 18.05
C MET A 108 -21.45 -6.99 17.97
N VAL A 109 -21.32 -7.90 16.99
CA VAL A 109 -22.09 -9.15 16.98
C VAL A 109 -21.81 -9.95 18.24
N ILE A 110 -20.54 -10.13 18.61
CA ILE A 110 -20.15 -10.85 19.83
C ILE A 110 -20.72 -10.15 21.07
N LYS A 111 -20.56 -8.82 21.17
CA LYS A 111 -21.08 -8.01 22.29
C LYS A 111 -22.60 -8.16 22.44
N TYR A 112 -23.36 -7.96 21.37
CA TYR A 112 -24.82 -8.03 21.45
C TYR A 112 -25.35 -9.45 21.62
N SER A 113 -24.64 -10.45 21.11
CA SER A 113 -24.99 -11.85 21.33
C SER A 113 -24.87 -12.27 22.79
N GLN A 114 -23.93 -11.72 23.55
CA GLN A 114 -23.70 -12.07 24.95
C GLN A 114 -24.60 -11.30 25.93
N LEU A 115 -25.09 -10.12 25.55
CA LEU A 115 -25.92 -9.27 26.40
C LEU A 115 -27.43 -9.58 26.29
N GLU A 116 -27.82 -10.68 25.64
CA GLU A 116 -29.22 -11.04 25.31
C GLU A 116 -30.01 -9.94 24.55
N MET A 117 -29.30 -8.95 24.01
CA MET A 117 -29.83 -7.81 23.24
C MET A 117 -29.97 -8.18 21.75
N ALA A 118 -30.45 -9.39 21.47
CA ALA A 118 -30.48 -9.97 20.11
C ALA A 118 -31.29 -9.12 19.11
N GLY A 119 -32.24 -8.31 19.60
CA GLY A 119 -33.01 -7.37 18.78
C GLY A 119 -32.19 -6.25 18.12
N ASN A 120 -30.97 -5.94 18.62
CA ASN A 120 -30.15 -4.83 18.09
C ASN A 120 -29.07 -5.27 17.07
N LEU A 121 -29.13 -6.51 16.57
CA LEU A 121 -28.15 -7.07 15.63
C LEU A 121 -28.14 -6.39 14.25
N PHE A 122 -29.15 -5.57 13.95
CA PHE A 122 -29.23 -4.87 12.66
C PHE A 122 -28.04 -3.93 12.43
N TYR A 123 -27.52 -3.28 13.48
CA TYR A 123 -26.39 -2.36 13.38
C TYR A 123 -25.08 -3.05 12.94
N PRO A 124 -24.60 -4.12 13.61
CA PRO A 124 -23.46 -4.89 13.13
C PRO A 124 -23.62 -5.42 11.70
N VAL A 125 -24.82 -5.92 11.36
CA VAL A 125 -25.09 -6.44 10.02
C VAL A 125 -24.98 -5.33 8.98
N ALA A 126 -25.54 -4.15 9.24
CA ALA A 126 -25.44 -3.00 8.35
C ALA A 126 -23.98 -2.58 8.12
N ILE A 127 -23.13 -2.61 9.15
CA ILE A 127 -21.70 -2.32 9.04
C ILE A 127 -20.99 -3.34 8.16
N ILE A 128 -21.22 -4.64 8.40
CA ILE A 128 -20.60 -5.73 7.62
C ILE A 128 -21.03 -5.65 6.15
N VAL A 129 -22.33 -5.43 5.90
CA VAL A 129 -22.86 -5.23 4.54
C VAL A 129 -22.24 -4.00 3.88
N SER A 130 -22.11 -2.89 4.61
CA SER A 130 -21.49 -1.66 4.09
C SER A 130 -20.02 -1.89 3.73
N ALA A 131 -19.27 -2.62 4.56
CA ALA A 131 -17.88 -2.99 4.27
C ALA A 131 -17.77 -3.89 3.02
N ALA A 132 -18.67 -4.87 2.88
CA ALA A 132 -18.72 -5.73 1.70
C ALA A 132 -19.05 -4.94 0.42
N LEU A 133 -20.02 -4.01 0.48
CA LEU A 133 -20.36 -3.13 -0.64
C LEU A 133 -19.20 -2.20 -1.01
N LEU A 134 -18.49 -1.65 -0.03
CA LEU A 134 -17.31 -0.81 -0.26
C LEU A 134 -16.18 -1.59 -0.94
N LEU A 135 -15.90 -2.83 -0.48
CA LEU A 135 -14.94 -3.72 -1.15
C LEU A 135 -15.37 -4.09 -2.56
N ALA A 136 -16.66 -4.36 -2.78
CA ALA A 136 -17.19 -4.67 -4.11
C ALA A 136 -17.06 -3.47 -5.05
N ALA A 137 -17.40 -2.26 -4.59
CA ALA A 137 -17.25 -1.03 -5.35
C ALA A 137 -15.77 -0.75 -5.70
N LEU A 138 -14.85 -0.98 -4.76
CA LEU A 138 -13.42 -0.92 -5.00
C LEU A 138 -12.97 -1.94 -6.06
N GLY A 139 -13.44 -3.19 -5.96
CA GLY A 139 -13.12 -4.23 -6.94
C GLY A 139 -13.60 -3.89 -8.35
N VAL A 140 -14.80 -3.31 -8.47
CA VAL A 140 -15.32 -2.80 -9.75
C VAL A 140 -14.48 -1.63 -10.25
N PHE A 141 -14.13 -0.68 -9.39
CA PHE A 141 -13.27 0.46 -9.74
C PHE A 141 -11.92 -0.01 -10.29
N LEU A 142 -11.28 -1.00 -9.65
CA LEU A 142 -10.00 -1.56 -10.11
C LEU A 142 -10.13 -2.21 -11.48
N ARG A 143 -11.13 -3.09 -11.65
CA ARG A 143 -11.39 -3.76 -12.94
C ARG A 143 -11.64 -2.78 -14.09
N LEU A 144 -12.40 -1.72 -13.86
CA LEU A 144 -12.66 -0.69 -14.88
C LEU A 144 -11.41 0.14 -15.19
N SER A 145 -10.50 0.24 -14.21
CA SER A 145 -9.26 0.97 -14.38
C SER A 145 -8.20 0.14 -15.12
N ASP A 146 -8.18 -1.19 -14.97
CA ASP A 146 -7.16 -2.06 -15.59
C ASP A 146 -7.09 -1.97 -17.13
N GLY A 147 -8.20 -1.66 -17.81
CA GLY A 147 -8.30 -1.63 -19.29
C GLY A 147 -7.57 -0.48 -20.01
N VAL A 148 -6.72 0.30 -19.32
CA VAL A 148 -6.01 1.45 -19.92
C VAL A 148 -4.54 1.15 -20.24
N ASP A 149 -3.98 0.04 -19.74
CA ASP A 149 -2.53 -0.24 -19.82
C ASP A 149 -2.13 -1.45 -20.70
N ASP A 150 -3.05 -2.06 -21.47
CA ASP A 150 -2.76 -3.20 -22.36
C ASP A 150 -2.40 -2.81 -23.82
N ASN A 151 -1.71 -1.68 -24.04
CA ASN A 151 -1.23 -1.28 -25.38
C ASN A 151 0.31 -1.18 -25.51
N HIS A 152 1.07 -1.87 -24.66
CA HIS A 152 2.52 -1.99 -24.86
C HIS A 152 3.05 -3.41 -24.59
N PHE A 153 2.55 -4.37 -25.35
CA PHE A 153 3.28 -5.61 -25.62
C PHE A 153 3.09 -6.05 -27.07
N ASP A 154 3.77 -5.34 -27.97
CA ASP A 154 4.21 -5.80 -29.30
C ASP A 154 4.99 -4.61 -29.89
N THR A 155 6.31 -4.57 -29.92
CA THR A 155 7.11 -5.35 -30.86
C THR A 155 8.56 -5.31 -30.38
N GLY A 156 9.07 -6.43 -29.86
CA GLY A 156 10.45 -6.58 -29.41
C GLY A 156 11.04 -7.91 -29.84
N MET A 157 10.70 -8.35 -31.07
CA MET A 157 11.42 -9.45 -31.71
C MET A 157 12.92 -9.08 -31.76
N PRO A 158 13.84 -9.95 -31.34
CA PRO A 158 15.27 -9.71 -31.54
C PRO A 158 15.58 -9.71 -33.04
N GLN A 159 15.55 -8.53 -33.65
CA GLN A 159 15.92 -8.31 -35.04
C GLN A 159 17.43 -8.11 -35.16
N HIS A 160 18.20 -9.14 -34.80
CA HIS A 160 19.60 -9.29 -35.21
C HIS A 160 19.95 -10.78 -35.32
N ALA A 161 19.28 -11.48 -36.23
CA ALA A 161 19.65 -12.84 -36.61
C ALA A 161 19.18 -13.14 -38.05
N ALA A 162 19.83 -12.53 -39.06
CA ALA A 162 20.06 -13.13 -40.38
C ALA A 162 20.82 -12.16 -41.31
N ALA A 163 21.73 -12.75 -42.09
CA ALA A 163 22.70 -12.18 -43.05
C ALA A 163 23.92 -11.51 -42.39
N GLU A 164 25.14 -12.05 -42.45
CA GLU A 164 25.80 -12.65 -43.60
C GLU A 164 26.58 -13.94 -43.30
N GLY A 165 26.72 -14.77 -44.34
CA GLY A 165 27.21 -16.15 -44.27
C GLY A 165 28.72 -16.34 -44.14
N SER A 166 29.05 -17.47 -43.53
CA SER A 166 30.27 -18.28 -43.69
C SER A 166 30.33 -18.87 -45.13
N PRO A 167 31.44 -19.47 -45.69
CA PRO A 167 32.59 -20.07 -44.98
C PRO A 167 33.98 -20.02 -45.67
N ALA A 168 35.05 -20.09 -44.86
CA ALA A 168 36.31 -20.82 -45.09
C ALA A 168 37.26 -20.43 -43.94
N GLY A 169 37.73 -21.31 -43.04
CA GLY A 169 38.21 -22.65 -43.30
C GLY A 169 39.75 -22.64 -43.39
N MET A 170 40.41 -22.68 -42.22
CA MET A 170 41.75 -23.23 -41.96
C MET A 170 42.98 -22.64 -42.70
N LEU A 171 43.92 -22.04 -41.95
CA LEU A 171 45.25 -22.61 -41.66
C LEU A 171 46.11 -21.61 -40.82
N HIS A 172 46.54 -22.05 -39.63
CA HIS A 172 47.83 -21.66 -39.01
C HIS A 172 48.96 -22.45 -39.74
N PRO A 173 50.30 -22.24 -39.57
CA PRO A 173 51.05 -21.35 -38.64
C PRO A 173 52.35 -20.68 -39.21
N ALA A 174 53.00 -19.83 -38.39
CA ALA A 174 54.46 -19.58 -38.20
C ALA A 174 55.50 -19.39 -39.35
N THR A 175 56.61 -18.70 -39.00
CA THR A 175 57.91 -18.42 -39.71
C THR A 175 57.94 -17.14 -40.56
N ASP A 176 58.95 -16.25 -40.59
CA ASP A 176 60.28 -16.04 -39.96
C ASP A 176 60.65 -14.54 -40.26
N PRO A 177 61.48 -13.81 -39.48
CA PRO A 177 61.89 -12.46 -39.84
C PRO A 177 63.13 -12.52 -40.73
N GLN A 178 63.02 -12.08 -41.99
CA GLN A 178 64.19 -11.81 -42.83
C GLN A 178 64.16 -10.40 -43.42
N THR A 179 65.10 -9.60 -42.93
CA THR A 179 65.84 -8.54 -43.64
C THR A 179 66.07 -8.85 -45.12
N PRO A 180 66.16 -7.80 -45.94
CA PRO A 180 67.31 -7.73 -46.83
C PRO A 180 68.08 -6.41 -46.67
N SER A 181 69.38 -6.57 -46.50
CA SER A 181 70.41 -5.60 -46.81
C SER A 181 70.25 -5.03 -48.21
N GLY A 182 70.55 -3.74 -48.36
CA GLY A 182 71.51 -3.36 -49.40
C GLY A 182 71.26 -2.07 -50.18
N ILE A 183 72.16 -1.11 -49.91
CA ILE A 183 72.85 -0.27 -50.90
C ILE A 183 72.02 0.84 -51.58
N LEU A 184 72.12 2.06 -51.02
CA LEU A 184 72.83 3.19 -51.63
C LEU A 184 73.05 4.31 -50.61
#